data_AF-A0AAD2ZDL5-F1
#
_entry.id   AF-A0AAD2ZDL5-F1
#
_cell.length_a   1.000
_cell.length_b   1.000
_cell.length_c   1.000
_cell.angle_alpha   90.00
_cell.angle_beta   90.00
_cell.angle_gamma   90.00
#
_symmetry.space_group_name_H-M   'P 1'
#
loop_
_entity.id
_entity.type
_entity.pdbx_description
1 polymer ?
#
loop_
_entity_poly.entity_id
_entity_poly.type
_entity_poly.pdbx_seq_one_letter_code
_entity_poly.pdbx_strand_id
1 'polypeptide(L)'
;MKLNIRAQTAQNQHNNSPIVLVHGLFGSLDNLGVLARDLVNDHNIIQVDMRNHGLSPRDPVMNYPAMAQDLVDTLDAQQIDKATFIGHSMGGKAVMALTALAPDRIDKLVAIDIAPVDYHVRRHDEIFAAINAVSESDAQTRQQAAAIMRQHLNEEGVIQFLLKSFVDGEWRFNVPVLWDQYPHIVGWEKIPAWDHPALFIPGGNSPYVSEQYRDDLLAQFPQARAHVIAGAGHWVHAEKPDAVLRAIRRYLND
;
A
#
# COMPACT_ATOMS: atom_id res chain seq x y z
N MET A 1 -5.02 11.35 -11.58
CA MET A 1 -6.17 12.09 -11.04
C MET A 1 -6.00 12.32 -9.55
N LYS A 2 -6.65 13.35 -8.97
CA LYS A 2 -6.64 13.59 -7.52
C LYS A 2 -7.33 12.45 -6.76
N LEU A 3 -6.68 11.94 -5.72
CA LEU A 3 -7.21 10.89 -4.84
C LEU A 3 -8.05 11.47 -3.69
N ASN A 4 -8.91 10.62 -3.11
CA ASN A 4 -9.47 10.87 -1.79
C ASN A 4 -8.37 10.74 -0.73
N ILE A 5 -8.33 11.68 0.21
CA ILE A 5 -7.29 11.75 1.23
C ILE A 5 -7.85 12.04 2.61
N ARG A 6 -7.07 11.66 3.62
CA ARG A 6 -7.15 12.21 4.98
C ARG A 6 -5.82 12.88 5.31
N ALA A 7 -5.87 14.20 5.49
CA ALA A 7 -4.72 15.00 5.90
C ALA A 7 -4.77 15.32 7.40
N GLN A 8 -3.62 15.27 8.08
CA GLN A 8 -3.46 15.67 9.48
C GLN A 8 -2.17 16.49 9.62
N THR A 9 -2.26 17.63 10.30
CA THR A 9 -1.09 18.47 10.62
C THR A 9 -0.27 17.84 11.74
N ALA A 10 1.05 17.98 11.68
CA ALA A 10 1.96 17.53 12.72
C ALA A 10 1.57 18.12 14.08
N GLN A 11 1.66 17.32 15.14
CA GLN A 11 1.41 17.79 16.51
C GLN A 11 2.53 18.69 17.01
N ASN A 12 3.76 18.44 16.57
CA ASN A 12 4.94 19.27 16.83
C ASN A 12 5.62 19.62 15.50
N GLN A 13 5.94 20.89 15.27
CA GLN A 13 6.65 21.30 14.06
C GLN A 13 8.14 21.01 14.16
N HIS A 14 8.64 20.18 13.25
CA HIS A 14 10.05 19.82 13.13
C HIS A 14 10.67 20.15 11.76
N ASN A 15 9.93 20.85 10.89
CA ASN A 15 10.34 21.17 9.51
C ASN A 15 10.71 19.94 8.67
N ASN A 16 10.11 18.77 8.99
CA ASN A 16 10.23 17.55 8.21
C ASN A 16 9.32 17.61 6.98
N SER A 17 9.71 16.95 5.88
CA SER A 17 8.80 16.74 4.75
C SER A 17 7.53 15.99 5.17
N PRO A 18 6.35 16.31 4.59
CA PRO A 18 5.13 15.55 4.86
C PRO A 18 5.31 14.07 4.47
N ILE A 19 4.55 13.19 5.12
CA ILE A 19 4.53 11.76 4.81
C ILE A 19 3.21 11.40 4.13
N VAL A 20 3.31 10.77 2.96
CA VAL A 20 2.19 10.16 2.25
C VAL A 20 2.17 8.65 2.50
N LEU A 21 1.06 8.15 3.04
CA LEU A 21 0.84 6.74 3.35
C LEU A 21 -0.07 6.10 2.29
N VAL A 22 0.41 5.04 1.65
CA VAL A 22 -0.21 4.41 0.47
C VAL A 22 -0.51 2.93 0.73
N HIS A 23 -1.79 2.54 0.68
CA HIS A 23 -2.21 1.19 1.04
C HIS A 23 -2.07 0.15 -0.09
N GLY A 24 -2.10 -1.13 0.29
CA GLY A 24 -2.11 -2.27 -0.62
C GLY A 24 -3.46 -2.61 -1.23
N LEU A 25 -3.50 -3.62 -2.10
CA LEU A 25 -4.72 -4.12 -2.78
C LEU A 25 -5.82 -4.46 -1.75
N PHE A 26 -7.08 -4.14 -2.09
CA PHE A 26 -8.29 -4.26 -1.26
C PHE A 26 -8.33 -3.39 0.00
N GLY A 27 -7.26 -2.64 0.27
CA GLY A 27 -7.18 -1.74 1.41
C GLY A 27 -7.96 -0.45 1.23
N SER A 28 -7.77 0.43 2.21
CA SER A 28 -8.20 1.82 2.20
C SER A 28 -7.17 2.66 2.96
N LEU A 29 -7.34 3.98 2.94
CA LEU A 29 -6.48 4.95 3.64
C LEU A 29 -6.30 4.63 5.14
N ASP A 30 -7.24 3.92 5.77
CA ASP A 30 -7.16 3.51 7.17
C ASP A 30 -6.14 2.39 7.44
N ASN A 31 -5.69 1.67 6.41
CA ASN A 31 -4.88 0.47 6.58
C ASN A 31 -3.48 0.76 7.16
N LEU A 32 -2.90 1.91 6.85
CA LEU A 32 -1.63 2.38 7.44
C LEU A 32 -1.86 3.34 8.61
N GLY A 33 -3.09 3.47 9.10
CA GLY A 33 -3.44 4.39 10.18
C GLY A 33 -2.68 4.15 11.50
N VAL A 34 -2.21 2.91 11.72
CA VAL A 34 -1.34 2.60 12.87
C VAL A 34 0.01 3.31 12.79
N LEU A 35 0.56 3.48 11.59
CA LEU A 35 1.78 4.24 11.37
C LEU A 35 1.49 5.74 11.42
N ALA A 36 0.38 6.17 10.80
CA ALA A 36 -0.06 7.56 10.80
C ALA A 36 -0.15 8.16 12.21
N ARG A 37 -0.74 7.41 13.17
CA ARG A 37 -0.92 7.86 14.56
C ARG A 37 0.39 8.12 15.30
N ASP A 38 1.47 7.43 14.92
CA ASP A 38 2.79 7.67 15.49
C ASP A 38 3.54 8.78 14.74
N LEU A 39 3.51 8.75 13.41
CA LEU A 39 4.25 9.69 12.57
C LEU A 39 3.69 11.11 12.59
N VAL A 40 2.40 11.28 12.91
CA VAL A 40 1.77 12.61 13.03
C VAL A 40 2.34 13.43 14.20
N ASN A 41 3.09 12.80 15.12
CA ASN A 41 3.73 13.53 16.22
C ASN A 41 4.73 14.59 15.71
N ASP A 42 5.38 14.33 14.58
CA ASP A 42 6.48 15.13 14.04
C ASP A 42 6.43 15.36 12.50
N HIS A 43 5.41 14.85 11.81
CA HIS A 43 5.22 15.01 10.37
C HIS A 43 3.77 15.37 10.03
N ASN A 44 3.57 16.20 9.01
CA ASN A 44 2.25 16.29 8.37
C ASN A 44 1.97 14.95 7.67
N ILE A 45 0.78 14.39 7.86
CA ILE A 45 0.42 13.07 7.31
C ILE A 45 -0.69 13.21 6.27
N ILE A 46 -0.52 12.49 5.16
CA ILE A 46 -1.54 12.33 4.12
C ILE A 46 -1.76 10.84 3.93
N GLN A 47 -2.94 10.35 4.29
CA GLN A 47 -3.36 8.98 3.98
C GLN A 47 -4.22 9.02 2.72
N VAL A 48 -3.87 8.27 1.68
CA VAL A 48 -4.62 8.26 0.41
C VAL A 48 -5.43 6.98 0.27
N ASP A 49 -6.64 7.08 -0.29
CA ASP A 49 -7.27 5.93 -0.93
C ASP A 49 -6.72 5.85 -2.35
N MET A 50 -6.15 4.72 -2.74
CA MET A 50 -5.73 4.54 -4.13
C MET A 50 -6.94 4.54 -5.07
N ARG A 51 -6.72 4.86 -6.36
CA ARG A 51 -7.77 4.68 -7.38
C ARG A 51 -8.41 3.30 -7.25
N ASN A 52 -9.71 3.22 -7.54
CA ASN A 52 -10.49 1.99 -7.42
C ASN A 52 -10.61 1.43 -5.99
N HIS A 53 -10.23 2.18 -4.96
CA HIS A 53 -10.36 1.80 -3.55
C HIS A 53 -11.00 2.91 -2.72
N GLY A 54 -11.55 2.52 -1.56
CA GLY A 54 -12.12 3.44 -0.57
C GLY A 54 -13.14 4.41 -1.16
N LEU A 55 -12.89 5.70 -1.02
CA LEU A 55 -13.72 6.76 -1.59
C LEU A 55 -13.04 7.49 -2.76
N SER A 56 -11.92 6.97 -3.27
CA SER A 56 -11.27 7.52 -4.45
C SER A 56 -12.07 7.23 -5.72
N PRO A 57 -11.87 8.04 -6.79
CA PRO A 57 -12.57 7.80 -8.04
C PRO A 57 -12.27 6.41 -8.63
N ARG A 58 -13.24 5.91 -9.41
CA ARG A 58 -13.14 4.64 -10.14
C ARG A 58 -12.65 4.93 -11.55
N ASP A 59 -11.70 4.14 -12.02
CA ASP A 59 -11.15 4.21 -13.38
C ASP A 59 -10.97 2.79 -13.93
N PRO A 60 -11.20 2.50 -15.21
CA PRO A 60 -10.92 1.18 -15.78
C PRO A 60 -9.42 0.84 -15.82
N VAL A 61 -8.53 1.84 -15.79
CA VAL A 61 -7.07 1.65 -15.86
C VAL A 61 -6.47 1.48 -14.47
N MET A 62 -5.76 0.37 -14.26
CA MET A 62 -5.09 0.08 -13.00
C MET A 62 -3.66 -0.45 -13.23
N ASN A 63 -2.74 0.44 -13.58
CA ASN A 63 -1.31 0.17 -13.72
C ASN A 63 -0.46 1.16 -12.91
N TYR A 64 0.81 0.84 -12.70
CA TYR A 64 1.66 1.63 -11.81
C TYR A 64 2.01 3.04 -12.30
N PRO A 65 2.26 3.30 -13.60
CA PRO A 65 2.42 4.66 -14.08
C PRO A 65 1.21 5.54 -13.78
N ALA A 66 0.00 5.02 -13.99
CA ALA A 66 -1.22 5.75 -13.70
C ALA A 66 -1.41 5.99 -12.19
N MET A 67 -1.14 4.98 -11.35
CA MET A 67 -1.17 5.12 -9.89
C MET A 67 -0.12 6.11 -9.37
N ALA A 68 1.08 6.15 -9.97
CA ALA A 68 2.11 7.12 -9.63
C ALA A 68 1.68 8.55 -10.01
N GLN A 69 1.06 8.73 -11.18
CA GLN A 69 0.51 10.02 -11.60
C GLN A 69 -0.57 10.52 -10.63
N ASP A 70 -1.39 9.63 -10.06
CA ASP A 70 -2.37 10.04 -9.05
C ASP A 70 -1.71 10.60 -7.79
N LEU A 71 -0.56 10.07 -7.38
CA LEU A 71 0.20 10.60 -6.25
C LEU A 71 0.73 12.01 -6.58
N VAL A 72 1.23 12.23 -7.80
CA VAL A 72 1.66 13.56 -8.29
C VAL A 72 0.48 14.55 -8.26
N ASP A 73 -0.64 14.20 -8.89
CA ASP A 73 -1.83 15.05 -8.95
C ASP A 73 -2.38 15.37 -7.56
N THR A 74 -2.26 14.42 -6.63
CA THR A 74 -2.67 14.60 -5.24
C THR A 74 -1.74 15.56 -4.51
N LEU A 75 -0.41 15.47 -4.70
CA LEU A 75 0.53 16.46 -4.15
C LEU A 75 0.28 17.86 -4.72
N ASP A 76 0.06 17.97 -6.03
CA ASP A 76 -0.23 19.25 -6.69
C ASP A 76 -1.51 19.89 -6.13
N ALA A 77 -2.57 19.09 -5.93
CA ALA A 77 -3.81 19.53 -5.32
C ALA A 77 -3.67 19.95 -3.85
N GLN A 78 -2.62 19.49 -3.16
CA GLN A 78 -2.29 19.89 -1.79
C GLN A 78 -1.20 20.97 -1.72
N GLN A 79 -0.71 21.43 -2.87
CA GLN A 79 0.40 22.40 -2.97
C GLN A 79 1.67 21.91 -2.24
N ILE A 80 2.01 20.63 -2.40
CA ILE A 80 3.18 20.00 -1.79
C ILE A 80 4.22 19.74 -2.86
N ASP A 81 5.38 20.38 -2.74
CA ASP A 81 6.46 20.21 -3.71
C ASP A 81 7.12 18.83 -3.58
N LYS A 82 7.40 18.38 -2.35
CA LYS A 82 8.12 17.13 -2.08
C LYS A 82 7.64 16.45 -0.80
N ALA A 83 7.54 15.13 -0.81
CA ALA A 83 7.07 14.34 0.34
C ALA A 83 7.87 13.04 0.53
N THR A 84 7.88 12.52 1.75
CA THR A 84 8.28 11.14 2.03
C THR A 84 7.11 10.21 1.75
N PHE A 85 7.37 9.05 1.13
CA PHE A 85 6.34 8.07 0.78
C PHE A 85 6.55 6.75 1.51
N ILE A 86 5.47 6.22 2.09
CA ILE A 86 5.45 4.90 2.73
C ILE A 86 4.32 4.09 2.12
N GLY A 87 4.67 3.05 1.36
CA GLY A 87 3.72 2.22 0.65
C GLY A 87 3.77 0.76 1.09
N HIS A 88 2.60 0.14 1.28
CA HIS A 88 2.48 -1.31 1.51
C HIS A 88 2.05 -2.02 0.24
N SER A 89 2.71 -3.14 -0.10
CA SER A 89 2.29 -4.02 -1.20
C SER A 89 2.07 -3.24 -2.52
N MET A 90 0.88 -3.31 -3.12
CA MET A 90 0.48 -2.49 -4.29
C MET A 90 0.83 -1.00 -4.14
N GLY A 91 0.58 -0.41 -2.96
CA GLY A 91 0.93 0.99 -2.68
C GLY A 91 2.44 1.23 -2.68
N GLY A 92 3.23 0.26 -2.23
CA GLY A 92 4.68 0.31 -2.33
C GLY A 92 5.17 0.24 -3.78
N LYS A 93 4.54 -0.58 -4.63
CA LYS A 93 4.83 -0.56 -6.09
C LYS A 93 4.44 0.76 -6.75
N ALA A 94 3.31 1.38 -6.38
CA ALA A 94 2.95 2.70 -6.88
C ALA A 94 3.99 3.78 -6.47
N VAL A 95 4.46 3.71 -5.22
CA VAL A 95 5.54 4.59 -4.72
C VAL A 95 6.87 4.34 -5.42
N MET A 96 7.22 3.08 -5.70
CA MET A 96 8.41 2.76 -6.49
C MET A 96 8.29 3.27 -7.92
N ALA A 97 7.13 3.15 -8.57
CA ALA A 97 6.93 3.69 -9.92
C ALA A 97 7.01 5.22 -9.96
N LEU A 98 6.67 5.89 -8.87
CA LEU A 98 6.82 7.35 -8.74
C LEU A 98 8.28 7.80 -8.90
N THR A 99 9.27 6.98 -8.54
CA THR A 99 10.69 7.34 -8.70
C THR A 99 11.10 7.47 -10.16
N ALA A 100 10.43 6.73 -11.06
CA ALA A 100 10.65 6.83 -12.50
C ALA A 100 9.88 7.99 -13.13
N LEU A 101 8.69 8.30 -12.59
CA LEU A 101 7.79 9.30 -13.15
C LEU A 101 8.15 10.72 -12.71
N ALA A 102 8.39 10.92 -11.42
CA ALA A 102 8.57 12.23 -10.82
C ALA A 102 9.52 12.18 -9.60
N PRO A 103 10.80 11.79 -9.80
CA PRO A 103 11.76 11.59 -8.70
C PRO A 103 11.93 12.82 -7.81
N ASP A 104 11.86 14.03 -8.38
CA ASP A 104 12.02 15.30 -7.64
C ASP A 104 10.91 15.55 -6.60
N ARG A 105 9.80 14.79 -6.67
CA ARG A 105 8.67 14.87 -5.76
C ARG A 105 8.84 13.98 -4.52
N ILE A 106 9.90 13.17 -4.46
CA ILE A 106 10.16 12.19 -3.40
C ILE A 106 11.32 12.65 -2.53
N ASP A 107 11.12 12.68 -1.22
CA ASP A 107 12.18 12.93 -0.23
C ASP A 107 12.82 11.62 0.25
N LYS A 108 12.02 10.75 0.85
CA LYS A 108 12.41 9.40 1.29
C LYS A 108 11.36 8.38 0.87
N LEU A 109 11.77 7.12 0.76
CA LEU A 109 10.93 6.01 0.30
C LEU A 109 10.99 4.83 1.26
N VAL A 110 9.82 4.35 1.68
CA VAL A 110 9.65 3.10 2.42
C VAL A 110 8.68 2.17 1.68
N ALA A 111 9.13 0.96 1.37
CA ALA A 111 8.34 -0.11 0.78
C ALA A 111 8.15 -1.25 1.78
N ILE A 112 6.89 -1.49 2.20
CA ILE A 112 6.55 -2.51 3.19
C ILE A 112 6.11 -3.78 2.45
N ASP A 113 6.87 -4.84 2.66
CA ASP A 113 6.67 -6.21 2.17
C ASP A 113 6.32 -6.32 0.68
N ILE A 114 7.17 -5.72 -0.16
CA ILE A 114 7.00 -5.71 -1.61
C ILE A 114 8.33 -5.50 -2.33
N ALA A 115 8.54 -6.25 -3.41
CA ALA A 115 9.63 -6.06 -4.38
C ALA A 115 9.11 -5.50 -5.73
N PRO A 116 9.94 -4.75 -6.49
CA PRO A 116 9.62 -4.23 -7.82
C PRO A 116 9.77 -5.31 -8.89
N VAL A 117 8.92 -6.33 -8.84
CA VAL A 117 8.95 -7.50 -9.75
C VAL A 117 7.54 -7.89 -10.18
N ASP A 118 7.42 -8.51 -11.34
CA ASP A 118 6.22 -9.27 -11.69
C ASP A 118 6.26 -10.59 -10.94
N TYR A 119 5.26 -10.84 -10.09
CA TYR A 119 5.24 -12.07 -9.31
C TYR A 119 4.84 -13.31 -10.13
N HIS A 120 4.28 -13.14 -11.33
CA HIS A 120 3.83 -14.20 -12.24
C HIS A 120 2.93 -15.27 -11.58
N VAL A 121 2.15 -14.88 -10.57
CA VAL A 121 1.25 -15.79 -9.84
C VAL A 121 -0.08 -15.12 -9.53
N ARG A 122 -1.13 -15.94 -9.47
CA ARG A 122 -2.41 -15.57 -8.87
C ARG A 122 -2.39 -15.95 -7.40
N ARG A 123 -2.62 -14.97 -6.51
CA ARG A 123 -2.57 -15.11 -5.04
C ARG A 123 -3.90 -14.80 -4.37
N HIS A 124 -4.89 -14.30 -5.13
CA HIS A 124 -6.12 -13.73 -4.56
C HIS A 124 -7.40 -14.36 -5.13
N ASP A 125 -7.33 -15.51 -5.80
CA ASP A 125 -8.51 -16.13 -6.41
C ASP A 125 -9.56 -16.54 -5.37
N GLU A 126 -9.14 -17.12 -4.24
CA GLU A 126 -10.03 -17.43 -3.11
C GLU A 126 -10.59 -16.16 -2.45
N ILE A 127 -9.80 -15.08 -2.40
CA ILE A 127 -10.26 -13.77 -1.90
C ILE A 127 -11.32 -13.18 -2.83
N PHE A 128 -11.12 -13.22 -4.15
CA PHE A 128 -12.12 -12.78 -5.12
C PHE A 128 -13.39 -13.63 -5.03
N ALA A 129 -13.26 -14.96 -4.86
CA ALA A 129 -14.40 -15.85 -4.66
C ALA A 129 -15.19 -15.45 -3.40
N ALA A 130 -14.52 -15.20 -2.28
CA ALA A 130 -15.14 -14.76 -1.04
C ALA A 130 -15.86 -13.40 -1.18
N ILE A 131 -15.23 -12.45 -1.88
CA ILE A 131 -15.78 -11.11 -2.15
C ILE A 131 -17.05 -11.23 -3.02
N ASN A 132 -17.01 -12.02 -4.08
CA ASN A 132 -18.15 -12.24 -4.98
C ASN A 132 -19.29 -12.96 -4.25
N ALA A 133 -18.99 -13.99 -3.44
CA ALA A 133 -19.99 -14.70 -2.65
C ALA A 133 -20.74 -13.78 -1.67
N VAL A 134 -20.06 -12.78 -1.09
CA VAL A 134 -20.72 -11.75 -0.28
C VAL A 134 -21.63 -10.88 -1.15
N SER A 135 -21.15 -10.41 -2.30
CA SER A 135 -21.93 -9.55 -3.22
C SER A 135 -23.16 -10.26 -3.82
N GLU A 136 -23.10 -11.57 -3.98
CA GLU A 136 -24.20 -12.40 -4.49
C GLU A 136 -25.22 -12.79 -3.40
N SER A 137 -24.95 -12.43 -2.14
CA SER A 137 -25.81 -12.72 -1.00
C SER A 137 -26.63 -11.51 -0.56
N ASP A 138 -27.54 -11.71 0.40
CA ASP A 138 -28.30 -10.64 1.06
C ASP A 138 -27.55 -9.99 2.25
N ALA A 139 -26.24 -10.21 2.39
CA ALA A 139 -25.47 -9.69 3.52
C ALA A 139 -25.43 -8.15 3.52
N GLN A 140 -25.87 -7.54 4.63
CA GLN A 140 -25.87 -6.07 4.80
C GLN A 140 -24.85 -5.63 5.85
N THR A 141 -24.47 -6.53 6.75
CA THR A 141 -23.57 -6.25 7.86
C THR A 141 -22.24 -6.98 7.70
N ARG A 142 -21.18 -6.42 8.29
CA ARG A 142 -19.87 -7.08 8.34
C ARG A 142 -19.92 -8.45 9.01
N GLN A 143 -20.81 -8.64 9.99
CA GLN A 143 -20.97 -9.94 10.65
C GLN A 143 -21.49 -11.01 9.69
N GLN A 144 -22.52 -10.68 8.89
CA GLN A 144 -23.06 -11.57 7.86
C GLN A 144 -22.02 -11.84 6.77
N ALA A 145 -21.38 -10.80 6.25
CA ALA A 145 -20.33 -10.94 5.25
C ALA A 145 -19.18 -11.82 5.76
N ALA A 146 -18.73 -11.63 7.01
CA ALA A 146 -17.70 -12.48 7.63
C ALA A 146 -18.09 -13.96 7.67
N ALA A 147 -19.36 -14.27 7.96
CA ALA A 147 -19.83 -15.66 8.00
C ALA A 147 -19.75 -16.34 6.63
N ILE A 148 -19.95 -15.60 5.55
CA ILE A 148 -19.77 -16.09 4.18
C ILE A 148 -18.29 -16.22 3.85
N MET A 149 -17.49 -15.18 4.11
CA MET A 149 -16.05 -15.20 3.78
C MET A 149 -15.29 -16.34 4.46
N ARG A 150 -15.66 -16.73 5.69
CA ARG A 150 -15.06 -17.88 6.40
C ARG A 150 -15.27 -19.23 5.72
N GLN A 151 -16.18 -19.32 4.76
CA GLN A 151 -16.37 -20.53 3.95
C GLN A 151 -15.31 -20.66 2.85
N HIS A 152 -14.63 -19.55 2.54
CA HIS A 152 -13.61 -19.46 1.49
C HIS A 152 -12.20 -19.21 2.03
N LEU A 153 -12.08 -18.54 3.18
CA LEU A 153 -10.80 -18.11 3.75
C LEU A 153 -10.65 -18.60 5.19
N ASN A 154 -9.44 -19.04 5.55
CA ASN A 154 -9.13 -19.51 6.90
C ASN A 154 -8.46 -18.43 7.77
N GLU A 155 -7.88 -17.39 7.15
CA GLU A 155 -7.16 -16.33 7.84
C GLU A 155 -8.12 -15.23 8.32
N GLU A 156 -8.53 -15.31 9.59
CA GLU A 156 -9.45 -14.32 10.18
C GLU A 156 -8.92 -12.88 10.05
N GLY A 157 -7.60 -12.67 10.15
CA GLY A 157 -6.99 -11.36 9.95
C GLY A 157 -7.22 -10.79 8.55
N VAL A 158 -7.20 -11.63 7.51
CA VAL A 158 -7.46 -11.23 6.12
C VAL A 158 -8.94 -10.88 5.94
N ILE A 159 -9.84 -11.69 6.50
CA ILE A 159 -11.29 -11.42 6.48
C ILE A 159 -11.58 -10.07 7.12
N GLN A 160 -11.07 -9.83 8.34
CA GLN A 160 -11.29 -8.56 9.04
C GLN A 160 -10.66 -7.37 8.32
N PHE A 161 -9.53 -7.55 7.65
CA PHE A 161 -8.93 -6.53 6.79
C PHE A 161 -9.85 -6.17 5.63
N LEU A 162 -10.32 -7.15 4.85
CA LEU A 162 -11.19 -6.94 3.69
C LEU A 162 -12.50 -6.25 4.12
N LEU A 163 -13.11 -6.70 5.22
CA LEU A 163 -14.36 -6.14 5.74
C LEU A 163 -14.27 -4.68 6.18
N LYS A 164 -13.07 -4.11 6.38
CA LYS A 164 -12.94 -2.66 6.57
C LYS A 164 -13.49 -1.86 5.39
N SER A 165 -13.45 -2.45 4.20
CA SER A 165 -13.98 -1.89 2.96
C SER A 165 -15.42 -2.32 2.67
N PHE A 166 -16.06 -3.10 3.53
CA PHE A 166 -17.49 -3.44 3.43
C PHE A 166 -18.31 -2.46 4.28
N VAL A 167 -19.11 -1.63 3.62
CA VAL A 167 -19.91 -0.55 4.24
C VAL A 167 -21.24 -0.44 3.53
N ASP A 168 -22.34 -0.37 4.28
CA ASP A 168 -23.70 -0.26 3.76
C ASP A 168 -24.06 -1.36 2.74
N GLY A 169 -23.65 -2.60 3.00
CA GLY A 169 -23.88 -3.74 2.12
C GLY A 169 -22.98 -3.81 0.89
N GLU A 170 -22.05 -2.86 0.70
CA GLU A 170 -21.30 -2.70 -0.54
C GLU A 170 -19.78 -2.70 -0.31
N TRP A 171 -19.03 -3.17 -1.32
CA TRP A 171 -17.58 -3.08 -1.35
C TRP A 171 -17.11 -1.70 -1.82
N ARG A 172 -16.27 -1.06 -1.02
CA ARG A 172 -15.65 0.24 -1.35
C ARG A 172 -14.60 0.16 -2.45
N PHE A 173 -14.03 -1.02 -2.71
CA PHE A 173 -13.14 -1.23 -3.84
C PHE A 173 -13.88 -1.71 -5.09
N ASN A 174 -13.36 -1.36 -6.27
CA ASN A 174 -13.98 -1.64 -7.56
C ASN A 174 -13.67 -3.07 -8.04
N VAL A 175 -14.40 -4.06 -7.51
CA VAL A 175 -14.16 -5.50 -7.74
C VAL A 175 -13.97 -5.86 -9.22
N PRO A 176 -14.85 -5.44 -10.17
CA PRO A 176 -14.69 -5.81 -11.57
C PRO A 176 -13.38 -5.32 -12.18
N VAL A 177 -12.97 -4.08 -11.89
CA VAL A 177 -11.70 -3.54 -12.39
C VAL A 177 -10.51 -4.20 -11.73
N LEU A 178 -10.56 -4.43 -10.41
CA LEU A 178 -9.46 -5.09 -9.71
C LEU A 178 -9.26 -6.53 -10.21
N TRP A 179 -10.34 -7.22 -10.61
CA TRP A 179 -10.27 -8.52 -11.24
C TRP A 179 -9.65 -8.45 -12.64
N ASP A 180 -10.20 -7.59 -13.51
CA ASP A 180 -9.76 -7.45 -14.91
C ASP A 180 -8.30 -7.01 -15.00
N GLN A 181 -7.92 -6.04 -14.17
CA GLN A 181 -6.57 -5.46 -14.16
C GLN A 181 -5.61 -6.20 -13.22
N TYR A 182 -6.03 -7.31 -12.60
CA TYR A 182 -5.22 -8.06 -11.65
C TYR A 182 -3.81 -8.40 -12.18
N PRO A 183 -3.61 -8.81 -13.46
CA PRO A 183 -2.27 -9.04 -14.01
C PRO A 183 -1.35 -7.83 -13.90
N HIS A 184 -1.87 -6.60 -14.02
CA HIS A 184 -1.07 -5.38 -13.88
C HIS A 184 -0.75 -5.06 -12.41
N ILE A 185 -1.56 -5.53 -11.46
CA ILE A 185 -1.39 -5.33 -10.02
C ILE A 185 -0.40 -6.34 -9.42
N VAL A 186 -0.40 -7.59 -9.86
CA VAL A 186 0.68 -8.52 -9.48
C VAL A 186 1.93 -8.35 -10.33
N GLY A 187 1.75 -7.83 -11.54
CA GLY A 187 2.78 -7.56 -12.51
C GLY A 187 3.68 -6.39 -12.14
N TRP A 188 4.62 -6.07 -13.02
CA TRP A 188 5.51 -4.93 -12.84
C TRP A 188 6.14 -4.53 -14.17
N GLU A 189 6.35 -3.23 -14.34
CA GLU A 189 7.17 -2.68 -15.41
C GLU A 189 8.50 -2.23 -14.80
N LYS A 190 9.62 -2.77 -15.30
CA LYS A 190 10.95 -2.42 -14.77
C LYS A 190 11.20 -0.92 -14.93
N ILE A 191 11.71 -0.30 -13.87
CA ILE A 191 12.02 1.13 -13.84
C ILE A 191 13.54 1.38 -13.91
N PRO A 192 13.99 2.60 -14.27
CA PRO A 192 15.37 3.00 -14.09
C PRO A 192 15.82 2.95 -12.63
N ALA A 193 17.12 2.83 -12.40
CA ALA A 193 17.68 2.87 -11.06
C ALA A 193 17.37 4.20 -10.36
N TRP A 194 17.00 4.13 -9.08
CA TRP A 194 16.87 5.28 -8.20
C TRP A 194 18.05 5.31 -7.22
N ASP A 195 19.04 6.16 -7.50
CA ASP A 195 20.30 6.27 -6.75
C ASP A 195 20.16 7.04 -5.43
N HIS A 196 19.17 6.67 -4.61
CA HIS A 196 18.91 7.22 -3.29
C HIS A 196 18.63 6.10 -2.29
N PRO A 197 18.93 6.28 -0.99
CA PRO A 197 18.59 5.30 0.02
C PRO A 197 17.08 5.00 0.02
N ALA A 198 16.70 3.73 -0.10
CA ALA A 198 15.32 3.25 -0.05
C ALA A 198 15.17 2.20 1.04
N LEU A 199 14.20 2.34 1.94
CA LEU A 199 13.96 1.35 2.99
C LEU A 199 12.94 0.31 2.51
N PHE A 200 13.33 -0.96 2.55
CA PHE A 200 12.44 -2.10 2.37
C PHE A 200 12.21 -2.79 3.71
N ILE A 201 10.95 -3.10 4.04
CA ILE A 201 10.57 -3.76 5.30
C ILE A 201 9.83 -5.07 4.99
N PRO A 202 10.53 -6.18 4.73
CA PRO A 202 9.91 -7.48 4.51
C PRO A 202 9.35 -8.11 5.80
N GLY A 203 8.27 -8.86 5.67
CA GLY A 203 7.84 -9.81 6.70
C GLY A 203 8.67 -11.09 6.65
N GLY A 204 9.21 -11.55 7.78
CA GLY A 204 10.06 -12.74 7.84
C GLY A 204 9.36 -14.04 7.44
N ASN A 205 8.03 -14.09 7.54
CA ASN A 205 7.20 -15.21 7.10
C ASN A 205 6.50 -14.92 5.76
N SER A 206 6.97 -13.92 5.00
CA SER A 206 6.36 -13.47 3.75
C SER A 206 7.28 -13.72 2.54
N PRO A 207 6.75 -14.23 1.42
CA PRO A 207 7.56 -14.48 0.22
C PRO A 207 7.69 -13.26 -0.70
N TYR A 208 7.13 -12.09 -0.35
CA TYR A 208 7.08 -10.93 -1.26
C TYR A 208 8.44 -10.28 -1.54
N VAL A 209 9.43 -10.47 -0.67
CA VAL A 209 10.81 -9.94 -0.83
C VAL A 209 11.84 -11.06 -0.58
N SER A 210 11.57 -12.25 -1.11
CA SER A 210 12.50 -13.39 -1.03
C SER A 210 13.75 -13.18 -1.89
N GLU A 211 14.82 -13.94 -1.59
CA GLU A 211 16.13 -13.85 -2.26
C GLU A 211 16.05 -13.89 -3.79
N GLN A 212 15.12 -14.66 -4.36
CA GLN A 212 14.95 -14.77 -5.82
C GLN A 212 14.61 -13.44 -6.52
N TYR A 213 14.15 -12.43 -5.78
CA TYR A 213 13.82 -11.09 -6.30
C TYR A 213 14.92 -10.06 -6.02
N ARG A 214 16.00 -10.45 -5.34
CA ARG A 214 17.02 -9.53 -4.84
C ARG A 214 17.75 -8.80 -5.97
N ASP A 215 18.10 -9.50 -7.05
CA ASP A 215 18.85 -8.91 -8.16
C ASP A 215 18.01 -7.86 -8.91
N ASP A 216 16.76 -8.18 -9.21
CA ASP A 216 15.83 -7.23 -9.82
C ASP A 216 15.54 -6.04 -8.90
N LEU A 217 15.45 -6.26 -7.59
CA LEU A 217 15.29 -5.18 -6.60
C LEU A 217 16.51 -4.25 -6.61
N LEU A 218 17.72 -4.78 -6.54
CA LEU A 218 18.95 -3.97 -6.49
C LEU A 218 19.28 -3.30 -7.81
N ALA A 219 18.85 -3.87 -8.95
CA ALA A 219 18.98 -3.21 -10.25
C ALA A 219 18.16 -1.90 -10.32
N GLN A 220 17.04 -1.82 -9.61
CA GLN A 220 16.14 -0.67 -9.60
C GLN A 220 16.37 0.24 -8.38
N PHE A 221 16.81 -0.32 -7.26
CA PHE A 221 17.10 0.39 -6.01
C PHE A 221 18.50 -0.01 -5.50
N PRO A 222 19.58 0.50 -6.11
CA PRO A 222 20.95 0.08 -5.80
C PRO A 222 21.37 0.41 -4.36
N GLN A 223 20.74 1.40 -3.74
CA GLN A 223 20.94 1.80 -2.34
C GLN A 223 19.83 1.27 -1.41
N ALA A 224 19.14 0.19 -1.79
CA ALA A 224 18.13 -0.43 -0.95
C ALA A 224 18.71 -0.93 0.38
N ARG A 225 17.98 -0.64 1.46
CA ARG A 225 18.25 -1.12 2.82
C ARG A 225 17.09 -2.01 3.22
N ALA A 226 17.35 -3.29 3.46
CA ALA A 226 16.31 -4.22 3.92
C ALA A 226 16.33 -4.36 5.44
N HIS A 227 15.15 -4.28 6.07
CA HIS A 227 14.97 -4.56 7.50
C HIS A 227 13.83 -5.57 7.68
N VAL A 228 14.20 -6.85 7.76
CA VAL A 228 13.25 -7.97 7.87
C VAL A 228 12.65 -8.02 9.27
N ILE A 229 11.33 -8.07 9.37
CA ILE A 229 10.60 -8.21 10.64
C ILE A 229 10.30 -9.69 10.89
N ALA A 230 11.08 -10.31 11.77
CA ALA A 230 10.92 -11.72 12.12
C ALA A 230 9.51 -12.05 12.65
N GLY A 231 8.96 -13.18 12.22
CA GLY A 231 7.66 -13.67 12.68
C GLY A 231 6.46 -12.81 12.24
N ALA A 232 6.60 -12.01 11.18
CA ALA A 232 5.52 -11.25 10.56
C ALA A 232 5.19 -11.77 9.15
N GLY A 233 3.90 -11.83 8.81
CA GLY A 233 3.39 -12.11 7.47
C GLY A 233 3.34 -10.87 6.57
N HIS A 234 2.41 -10.86 5.60
CA HIS A 234 2.34 -9.80 4.58
C HIS A 234 1.89 -8.43 5.11
N TRP A 235 1.02 -8.41 6.12
CA TRP A 235 0.56 -7.17 6.77
C TRP A 235 1.46 -6.84 7.96
N VAL A 236 2.75 -6.63 7.68
CA VAL A 236 3.81 -6.43 8.69
C VAL A 236 3.45 -5.33 9.70
N HIS A 237 2.89 -4.22 9.20
CA HIS A 237 2.44 -3.08 10.01
C HIS A 237 1.23 -3.39 10.88
N ALA A 238 0.38 -4.37 10.53
CA ALA A 238 -0.72 -4.80 11.37
C ALA A 238 -0.25 -5.76 12.47
N GLU A 239 0.72 -6.63 12.16
CA GLU A 239 1.19 -7.67 13.08
C GLU A 239 2.27 -7.20 14.06
N LYS A 240 3.16 -6.29 13.63
CA LYS A 240 4.33 -5.81 14.38
C LYS A 240 4.54 -4.29 14.17
N PRO A 241 3.54 -3.44 14.45
CA PRO A 241 3.61 -1.99 14.17
C PRO A 241 4.83 -1.32 14.80
N ASP A 242 5.16 -1.65 16.05
CA ASP A 242 6.29 -1.03 16.76
C ASP A 242 7.63 -1.34 16.09
N ALA A 243 7.81 -2.55 15.55
CA ALA A 243 9.03 -2.94 14.88
C ALA A 243 9.16 -2.23 13.52
N VAL A 244 8.05 -2.11 12.79
CA VAL A 244 7.97 -1.32 11.55
C VAL A 244 8.29 0.15 11.82
N LEU A 245 7.69 0.75 12.85
CA LEU A 245 7.92 2.15 13.21
C LEU A 245 9.38 2.41 13.63
N ARG A 246 10.01 1.51 14.39
CA ARG A 246 11.44 1.64 14.72
C ARG A 246 12.32 1.64 13.47
N ALA A 247 12.04 0.77 12.49
CA ALA A 247 12.78 0.72 11.23
C ALA A 247 12.58 2.00 10.41
N ILE A 248 11.34 2.47 10.30
CA ILE A 248 10.99 3.73 9.63
C ILE A 248 11.73 4.90 10.28
N ARG A 249 11.56 5.11 11.59
CA ARG A 249 12.18 6.24 12.30
C ARG A 249 13.69 6.24 12.22
N ARG A 250 14.34 5.08 12.29
CA ARG A 250 15.78 4.98 12.07
C ARG A 250 16.18 5.51 10.70
N TYR A 251 15.46 5.14 9.65
CA TYR A 251 15.73 5.60 8.29
C TYR A 251 15.36 7.08 8.07
N LEU A 252 14.32 7.58 8.73
CA LEU A 252 13.93 8.99 8.64
C LEU A 252 14.94 9.93 9.33
N ASN A 253 15.67 9.46 10.33
CA ASN A 253 16.67 10.25 11.06
C ASN A 253 18.07 10.29 10.40
N ASP A 254 18.32 9.46 9.39
CA ASP A 254 19.57 9.47 8.60
C ASP A 254 19.62 10.63 7.60
#